data_AF-A0A1I0HQU7-F1
#
_entry.id   AF-A0A1I0HQU7-F1
#
_cell.length_a   1.000
_cell.length_b   1.000
_cell.length_c   1.000
_cell.angle_alpha   90.00
_cell.angle_beta   90.00
_cell.angle_gamma   90.00
#
_symmetry.space_group_name_H-M   'P 1'
#
loop_
_entity.id
_entity.type
_entity.pdbx_description
1 polymer ?
#
loop_
_entity_poly.entity_id
_entity_poly.type
_entity_poly.pdbx_seq_one_letter_code
_entity_poly.pdbx_strand_id
1 'polypeptide(L)'
;MKPEHDVFLTIEQLAARYNRKVSTVKTLVSRSPEALPPSIKLGNARNAPVRFRLSDCIKWEDTLMQRQATRNRQTSVRSLKCLLD
;
A
#
# COMPACT_ATOMS: atom_id res chain seq x y z
N MET A 1 -25.06 -16.22 1.27
CA MET A 1 -23.69 -15.68 1.22
C MET A 1 -23.65 -14.53 2.21
N LYS A 2 -23.09 -14.72 3.41
CA LYS A 2 -23.07 -13.64 4.42
C LYS A 2 -22.10 -12.56 3.92
N PRO A 3 -22.41 -11.26 4.02
CA PRO A 3 -21.41 -10.24 3.78
C PRO A 3 -20.33 -10.41 4.86
N GLU A 4 -19.20 -10.96 4.45
CA GLU A 4 -17.98 -10.96 5.24
C GLU A 4 -17.65 -9.51 5.60
N HIS A 5 -17.66 -9.20 6.90
CA HIS A 5 -17.42 -7.85 7.38
C HIS A 5 -15.98 -7.50 7.06
N ASP A 6 -15.78 -6.50 6.22
CA ASP A 6 -14.45 -6.02 5.86
C ASP A 6 -13.76 -5.47 7.11
N VAL A 7 -12.60 -6.05 7.47
CA VAL A 7 -11.88 -5.67 8.67
C VAL A 7 -11.17 -4.34 8.45
N PHE A 8 -11.42 -3.36 9.32
CA PHE A 8 -10.76 -2.05 9.28
C PHE A 8 -9.54 -2.03 10.21
N LEU A 9 -8.37 -1.80 9.63
CA LEU A 9 -7.10 -1.66 10.34
C LEU A 9 -6.89 -0.22 10.83
N THR A 10 -6.30 -0.06 12.01
CA THR A 10 -5.73 1.21 12.49
C THR A 10 -4.38 1.49 11.85
N ILE A 11 -3.89 2.72 12.01
CA ILE A 11 -2.51 3.10 11.67
C ILE A 11 -1.50 2.17 12.37
N GLU A 12 -1.72 1.80 13.63
CA GLU A 12 -0.81 0.95 14.40
C GLU A 12 -0.79 -0.49 13.86
N GLN A 13 -1.95 -1.03 13.51
CA GLN A 13 -2.05 -2.35 12.89
C GLN A 13 -1.42 -2.37 11.50
N LEU A 14 -1.61 -1.31 10.70
CA LEU A 14 -0.97 -1.18 9.40
C LEU A 14 0.56 -1.08 9.53
N ALA A 15 1.03 -0.31 10.51
CA ALA A 15 2.44 -0.16 10.82
C ALA A 15 3.07 -1.52 11.20
N ALA A 16 2.39 -2.31 12.04
CA ALA A 16 2.81 -3.66 12.38
C ALA A 16 2.86 -4.58 11.16
N ARG A 17 1.80 -4.57 10.32
CA ARG A 17 1.71 -5.40 9.11
C ARG A 17 2.88 -5.18 8.15
N TYR A 18 3.26 -3.91 7.93
CA TYR A 18 4.35 -3.55 7.02
C TYR A 18 5.70 -3.38 7.69
N ASN A 19 5.82 -3.74 8.98
CA ASN A 19 7.02 -3.54 9.79
C ASN A 19 7.60 -2.10 9.69
N ARG A 20 6.72 -1.11 9.81
CA ARG A 20 7.06 0.33 9.77
C ARG A 20 6.82 0.98 11.13
N LYS A 21 7.51 2.10 11.39
CA LYS A 21 7.22 2.93 12.56
C LYS A 21 5.87 3.65 12.37
N VAL A 22 5.07 3.69 13.43
CA VAL A 22 3.76 4.38 13.44
C VAL A 22 3.88 5.85 13.01
N SER A 23 4.93 6.55 13.46
CA SER A 23 5.22 7.94 13.07
C SER A 23 5.45 8.09 11.56
N THR A 24 6.14 7.13 10.94
CA THR A 24 6.34 7.10 9.49
C THR A 24 5.01 6.93 8.77
N VAL A 25 4.15 6.00 9.21
CA VAL A 25 2.83 5.80 8.60
C VAL A 25 1.97 7.06 8.72
N LYS A 26 1.94 7.72 9.89
CA LYS A 26 1.23 9.00 10.09
C LYS A 26 1.70 10.09 9.10
N THR A 27 3.01 10.22 8.91
CA THR A 27 3.58 11.18 7.97
C THR A 27 3.20 10.84 6.53
N LEU A 28 3.28 9.57 6.13
CA LEU A 28 2.94 9.11 4.78
C LEU A 28 1.45 9.32 4.46
N VAL A 29 0.54 9.05 5.39
CA VAL A 29 -0.89 9.32 5.21
C VAL A 29 -1.16 10.79 4.85
N SER A 30 -0.37 11.71 5.40
CA SER A 30 -0.57 13.16 5.19
C SER A 30 0.22 13.72 4.00
N ARG A 31 1.46 13.25 3.78
CA ARG A 31 2.39 13.83 2.81
C ARG A 31 2.49 13.06 1.50
N SER A 32 2.25 11.74 1.53
CA SER A 32 2.42 10.85 0.38
C SER A 32 1.45 9.67 0.47
N PRO A 33 0.13 9.92 0.34
CA PRO A 33 -0.88 8.90 0.52
C PRO A 33 -0.78 7.76 -0.51
N GLU A 34 -0.18 8.02 -1.68
CA GLU A 34 0.09 7.02 -2.72
C GLU A 34 1.08 5.91 -2.30
N ALA A 35 1.91 6.18 -1.29
CA ALA A 35 2.89 5.24 -0.76
C ALA A 35 2.28 4.23 0.23
N LEU A 36 0.98 4.34 0.50
CA LEU A 36 0.22 3.48 1.41
C LEU A 36 -1.03 2.95 0.71
N PRO A 37 -1.66 1.90 1.24
CA PRO A 37 -2.96 1.47 0.76
C PRO A 37 -4.04 2.54 1.00
N PRO A 38 -5.16 2.49 0.25
CA PRO A 38 -6.27 3.43 0.39
C PRO A 38 -6.73 3.56 1.84
N SER A 39 -6.88 4.81 2.29
CA SER A 39 -7.21 5.16 3.66
C SER A 39 -8.50 5.96 3.73
N ILE A 40 -9.25 5.77 4.81
CA ILE A 40 -10.49 6.49 5.09
C ILE A 40 -10.27 7.31 6.36
N LYS A 41 -10.35 8.63 6.21
CA LYS A 41 -10.32 9.56 7.34
C LYS A 41 -11.74 9.73 7.89
N LEU A 42 -11.96 9.36 9.14
CA LEU A 42 -13.27 9.42 9.78
C LEU A 42 -13.49 10.79 10.42
N GLY A 43 -13.93 11.74 9.61
CA GLY A 43 -14.23 13.12 10.01
C GLY A 43 -13.20 14.14 9.53
N ASN A 44 -13.48 15.42 9.80
CA ASN A 44 -12.71 16.52 9.22
C ASN A 44 -11.63 17.10 10.14
N ALA A 45 -11.61 16.72 11.43
CA ALA A 45 -10.64 17.22 12.39
C ALA A 45 -9.19 16.85 12.01
N ARG A 46 -8.22 17.64 12.48
CA ARG A 46 -6.79 17.37 12.27
C ARG A 46 -6.37 15.99 12.79
N ASN A 47 -6.96 15.57 13.91
CA ASN A 47 -6.67 14.29 14.59
C ASN A 47 -7.76 13.23 14.34
N ALA A 48 -8.56 13.39 13.29
CA ALA A 48 -9.58 12.40 12.96
C ALA A 48 -8.94 11.02 12.71
N PRO A 49 -9.54 9.93 13.22
CA PRO A 49 -8.96 8.61 13.08
C PRO A 49 -8.95 8.18 11.62
N VAL A 50 -7.84 7.57 11.20
CA VAL A 50 -7.66 7.02 9.86
C VAL A 50 -7.74 5.50 9.93
N ARG A 51 -8.52 4.91 9.03
CA ARG A 51 -8.74 3.47 8.92
C ARG A 51 -8.37 2.97 7.53
N PHE A 52 -7.97 1.71 7.45
CA PHE A 52 -7.62 1.05 6.19
C PHE A 52 -8.46 -0.22 6.06
N ARG A 53 -9.13 -0.40 4.94
CA ARG A 53 -9.84 -1.66 4.67
C ARG A 53 -8.83 -2.75 4.37
N LEU A 54 -8.98 -3.90 5.02
CA LEU A 54 -8.10 -5.04 4.80
C LEU A 54 -8.10 -5.48 3.34
N SER A 55 -9.28 -5.52 2.71
CA SER A 55 -9.42 -5.87 1.29
C SER A 55 -8.63 -4.93 0.37
N ASP A 56 -8.61 -3.64 0.67
CA ASP A 56 -7.88 -2.65 -0.13
C ASP A 56 -6.38 -2.74 0.11
N CYS A 57 -5.94 -3.07 1.34
CA CYS A 57 -4.54 -3.35 1.63
C CYS A 57 -4.01 -4.53 0.79
N ILE A 58 -4.78 -5.62 0.71
CA ILE A 58 -4.42 -6.81 -0.07
C ILE A 58 -4.35 -6.48 -1.57
N LYS A 59 -5.34 -5.76 -2.11
CA LYS A 59 -5.33 -5.34 -3.53
C LYS A 59 -4.14 -4.44 -3.86
N TRP A 60 -3.79 -3.56 -2.94
CA TRP A 60 -2.64 -2.68 -3.09
C TRP A 60 -1.32 -3.46 -3.09
N GLU A 61 -1.17 -4.44 -2.19
CA GLU A 61 -0.03 -5.36 -2.16
C GLU A 61 0.11 -6.13 -3.48
N ASP A 62 -0.99 -6.67 -4.00
CA ASP A 62 -1.01 -7.38 -5.28
C ASP A 62 -0.58 -6.47 -6.45
N THR A 63 -1.10 -5.23 -6.46
CA THR A 63 -0.69 -4.21 -7.45
C THR A 63 0.81 -3.92 -7.39
N LEU A 64 1.40 -3.86 -6.19
CA LEU A 64 2.85 -3.67 -6.04
C LEU A 64 3.64 -4.88 -6.56
N MET A 65 3.19 -6.10 -6.27
CA MET A 65 3.82 -7.32 -6.78
C MET A 65 3.78 -7.37 -8.31
N GLN A 66 2.64 -7.05 -8.93
CA GLN A 66 2.50 -7.00 -10.39
C GLN A 66 3.43 -5.95 -11.02
N ARG A 67 3.55 -4.76 -10.41
CA ARG A 67 4.49 -3.72 -10.86
C ARG A 67 5.93 -4.18 -10.79
N GLN A 68 6.31 -4.89 -9.73
CA GLN A 68 7.66 -5.44 -9.59
C GLN A 68 7.93 -6.54 -10.64
N ALA A 69 7.00 -7.46 -10.85
CA ALA A 69 7.12 -8.51 -11.87
C ALA A 69 7.30 -7.90 -13.27
N THR A 70 6.49 -6.88 -13.60
CA THR A 70 6.58 -6.16 -14.88
C THR A 70 7.91 -5.45 -15.04
N ARG A 71 8.38 -4.76 -14.00
CA ARG A 71 9.67 -4.05 -13.99
C ARG A 71 10.83 -5.02 -14.20
N ASN A 72 10.86 -6.14 -13.47
CA ASN A 72 11.92 -7.13 -13.58
C ASN A 72 11.99 -7.74 -14.99
N ARG A 73 10.83 -8.03 -15.59
CA ARG A 73 10.75 -8.49 -16.98
C ARG A 73 11.32 -7.45 -17.96
N GLN A 74 11.02 -6.17 -17.73
CA GLN A 74 11.49 -5.10 -18.60
C GLN A 74 13.00 -4.82 -18.49
N THR A 75 13.57 -4.98 -17.29
CA THR A 75 15.02 -4.88 -17.10
C THR A 75 15.76 -6.01 -17.82
N SER A 76 15.23 -7.23 -17.76
CA SER A 76 15.82 -8.39 -18.43
C SER A 76 15.86 -8.23 -19.97
N VAL A 77 14.77 -7.78 -20.60
CA VAL A 77 14.75 -7.58 -22.06
C VAL A 77 15.67 -6.45 -22.54
N ARG A 78 15.82 -5.37 -21.76
CA ARG A 78 16.75 -4.27 -22.10
C ARG A 78 18.20 -4.73 -22.03
N SER A 79 18.54 -5.54 -21.03
CA SER A 79 19.88 -6.10 -20.86
C SER A 79 20.26 -7.11 -21.96
N LEU A 80 19.29 -7.85 -22.51
CA LEU A 80 19.55 -8.76 -23.64
C LEU A 80 19.71 -7.99 -24.95
N LYS A 81 18.95 -6.90 -25.12
CA LYS A 81 19.03 -6.05 -26.33
C LYS A 81 20.38 -5.35 -26.46
N CYS A 82 21.02 -4.93 -25.36
CA CYS A 82 22.34 -4.30 -25.40
C CYS A 82 23.51 -5.28 -25.57
N LEU A 83 23.24 -6.60 -25.53
CA LEU A 83 24.24 -7.66 -25.72
C LEU A 83 24.26 -8.18 -27.15
N LEU A 84 23.29 -7.75 -27.97
CA LEU A 84 23.12 -8.16 -29.36
C LEU A 84 23.42 -7.01 -30.36
N ASP A 85 23.83 -5.85 -29.83
CA ASP A 85 24.35 -4.67 -30.55
C ASP A 85 25.87 -4.59 -30.28
#